data_AF-A0A1S4E495-F1
#
_entry.id   AF-A0A1S4E495-F1
#
_cell.length_a   1.000
_cell.length_b   1.000
_cell.length_c   1.000
_cell.angle_alpha   90.00
_cell.angle_beta   90.00
_cell.angle_gamma   90.00
#
_symmetry.space_group_name_H-M   'P 1'
#
loop_
_entity.id
_entity.type
_entity.pdbx_description
1 polymer ?
#
loop_
_entity_poly.entity_id
_entity_poly.type
_entity_poly.pdbx_seq_one_letter_code
_entity_poly.pdbx_strand_id
1 'polypeptide(L)'
;MKSLVSSSSFSILSPYFPISASPSFFSLPSKSAQCGPMFTQVSNFFTFKTPTTSLPSKGFFSTQNRNPQTRASLSPPSGEIHVILGPMFAGKTTTLLRRIQSESCNGRNVAIIKSNKDTRYGLDSIVTHDGMKLPCWAIPNLSSFKKKFGQGSYDKLDVIGIDEAQFFDDLYDFCCEAADIDGKTVIVAGLDGDYLRRNFGSVLDIIPLADSVTKLTARCEICGNRAFFTLRKTQEKETELIGGADVYMPVCRQHYVSGQVVIEAARTVVESRKVECRTPA
;
A
#
# COMPACT_ATOMS: atom_id res chain seq x y z
N MET A 1 2.43 -68.50 15.77
CA MET A 1 3.29 -69.30 14.87
C MET A 1 3.33 -68.61 13.51
N LYS A 2 4.56 -68.34 13.03
CA LYS A 2 5.09 -67.97 11.69
C LYS A 2 4.07 -67.88 10.53
N SER A 3 4.10 -66.86 9.65
CA SER A 3 5.07 -66.68 8.53
C SER A 3 4.53 -65.52 7.64
N LEU A 4 5.21 -64.37 7.48
CA LEU A 4 6.27 -63.98 6.51
C LEU A 4 5.78 -63.43 5.14
N VAL A 5 6.24 -62.20 4.86
CA VAL A 5 6.70 -61.61 3.57
C VAL A 5 5.64 -61.02 2.60
N SER A 6 5.65 -59.70 2.40
CA SER A 6 6.42 -59.11 1.28
C SER A 6 6.55 -57.60 1.38
N SER A 7 7.79 -57.15 1.16
CA SER A 7 8.25 -55.78 1.02
C SER A 7 8.00 -55.30 -0.42
N SER A 8 7.33 -54.16 -0.60
CA SER A 8 7.32 -53.43 -1.86
C SER A 8 7.89 -52.03 -1.65
N SER A 9 9.14 -51.90 -2.05
CA SER A 9 9.88 -50.67 -2.30
C SER A 9 9.09 -49.79 -3.28
N PHE A 10 8.80 -48.55 -2.91
CA PHE A 10 8.47 -47.51 -3.88
C PHE A 10 9.41 -46.31 -3.71
N SER A 11 10.04 -46.04 -4.85
CA SER A 11 11.10 -45.11 -5.16
C SER A 11 10.71 -43.66 -4.90
N ILE A 12 11.66 -42.93 -4.30
CA ILE A 12 11.66 -41.48 -4.18
C ILE A 12 11.80 -40.90 -5.60
N LEU A 13 10.73 -40.32 -6.12
CA LEU A 13 10.76 -39.49 -7.33
C LEU A 13 10.94 -38.03 -6.90
N SER A 14 12.17 -37.56 -7.09
CA SER A 14 12.55 -36.15 -7.09
C SER A 14 12.00 -35.46 -8.34
N PRO A 15 11.27 -34.34 -8.25
CA PRO A 15 11.02 -33.50 -9.41
C PRO A 15 12.14 -32.47 -9.54
N TYR A 16 13.09 -32.78 -10.43
CA TYR A 16 13.99 -31.80 -11.03
C TYR A 16 13.16 -30.73 -11.76
N PHE A 17 13.30 -29.46 -11.35
CA PHE A 17 12.84 -28.31 -12.11
C PHE A 17 13.86 -27.98 -13.21
N PRO A 18 13.48 -27.91 -14.49
CA PRO A 18 14.39 -27.42 -15.53
C PRO A 18 14.48 -25.89 -15.47
N ILE A 19 15.68 -25.40 -15.19
CA ILE A 19 16.11 -24.02 -15.40
C ILE A 19 16.23 -23.81 -16.91
N SER A 20 15.39 -22.95 -17.49
CA SER A 20 15.61 -22.42 -18.84
C SER A 20 16.29 -21.06 -18.73
N ALA A 21 17.59 -21.06 -19.03
CA ALA A 21 18.34 -19.85 -19.32
C ALA A 21 18.08 -19.45 -20.78
N SER A 22 17.84 -18.16 -21.03
CA SER A 22 18.00 -17.58 -22.36
C SER A 22 18.68 -16.21 -22.23
N PRO A 23 19.47 -15.79 -23.25
CA PRO A 23 20.63 -14.94 -23.02
C PRO A 23 20.32 -13.45 -23.13
N SER A 24 21.14 -12.71 -22.39
CA SER A 24 21.38 -11.27 -22.43
C SER A 24 21.64 -10.72 -23.83
N PHE A 25 20.99 -9.60 -24.17
CA PHE A 25 21.52 -8.63 -25.11
C PHE A 25 21.88 -7.34 -24.37
N PHE A 26 23.19 -7.07 -24.32
CA PHE A 26 23.80 -5.81 -23.94
C PHE A 26 23.55 -4.76 -25.04
N SER A 27 23.17 -3.55 -24.63
CA SER A 27 23.39 -2.34 -25.42
C SER A 27 23.78 -1.18 -24.48
N LEU A 28 25.00 -0.69 -24.65
CA LEU A 28 25.58 0.47 -23.96
C LEU A 28 24.99 1.82 -24.45
N PRO A 29 25.20 2.92 -23.70
CA PRO A 29 24.39 4.13 -23.77
C PRO A 29 24.96 5.20 -24.71
N SER A 30 24.06 6.01 -25.29
CA SER A 30 24.39 7.26 -25.97
C SER A 30 24.23 8.46 -25.02
N LYS A 31 25.13 9.43 -25.17
CA LYS A 31 25.39 10.60 -24.33
C LYS A 31 24.38 11.75 -24.51
N SER A 32 24.43 12.65 -23.50
CA SER A 32 23.94 14.04 -23.41
C SER A 32 22.48 14.20 -22.92
N ALA A 33 22.13 15.12 -22.02
CA ALA A 33 22.79 16.32 -21.53
C ALA A 33 22.60 16.53 -20.01
N GLN A 34 23.59 17.15 -19.38
CA GLN A 34 23.59 17.59 -18.00
C GLN A 34 22.70 18.83 -17.82
N CYS A 35 21.91 18.84 -16.74
CA CYS A 35 21.52 20.08 -16.07
C CYS A 35 21.35 19.76 -14.58
N GLY A 36 22.36 20.09 -13.77
CA GLY A 36 22.19 20.21 -12.33
C GLY A 36 21.50 21.55 -12.01
N PRO A 37 20.91 21.66 -10.82
CA PRO A 37 21.56 22.57 -9.89
C PRO A 37 21.71 21.97 -8.49
N MET A 38 22.83 22.34 -7.88
CA MET A 38 23.09 22.27 -6.45
C MET A 38 22.16 23.29 -5.76
N PHE A 39 21.35 22.86 -4.80
CA PHE A 39 20.66 23.78 -3.89
C PHE A 39 20.76 23.32 -2.44
N THR A 40 21.39 24.20 -1.68
CA THR A 40 21.44 24.33 -0.23
C THR A 40 20.04 24.48 0.38
N GLN A 41 19.98 24.15 1.67
CA GLN A 41 18.80 24.06 2.53
C GLN A 41 17.77 25.21 2.43
N VAL A 42 16.54 24.81 2.78
CA VAL A 42 15.44 25.52 3.47
C VAL A 42 14.16 25.75 2.63
N SER A 43 13.05 25.24 3.20
CA SER A 43 11.62 25.37 2.85
C SER A 43 11.07 24.55 1.68
N ASN A 44 10.55 23.35 2.00
CA ASN A 44 9.81 22.48 1.08
C ASN A 44 8.36 22.97 0.89
N PHE A 45 8.17 23.87 -0.06
CA PHE A 45 6.90 24.06 -0.77
C PHE A 45 7.24 24.12 -2.27
N PHE A 46 6.77 23.15 -3.05
CA PHE A 46 7.04 23.13 -4.49
C PHE A 46 5.90 23.82 -5.24
N THR A 47 6.14 25.03 -5.72
CA THR A 47 5.24 25.75 -6.64
C THR A 47 6.06 26.25 -7.83
N PHE A 48 5.80 25.75 -9.04
CA PHE A 48 6.36 26.29 -10.27
C PHE A 48 5.37 27.30 -10.87
N LYS A 49 5.78 28.56 -11.05
CA LYS A 49 5.00 29.60 -11.74
C LYS A 49 5.62 29.90 -13.11
N THR A 50 4.82 29.87 -14.16
CA THR A 50 5.10 30.52 -15.46
C THR A 50 4.28 31.80 -15.59
N PRO A 51 4.83 32.88 -16.18
CA PRO A 51 4.12 34.14 -16.36
C PRO A 51 3.33 34.17 -17.66
N THR A 52 2.15 34.78 -17.67
CA THR A 52 1.50 35.23 -18.91
C THR A 52 0.91 36.62 -18.70
N THR A 53 1.17 37.46 -19.68
CA THR A 53 0.99 38.92 -19.78
C THR A 53 -0.45 39.37 -20.06
N SER A 54 -0.70 40.63 -19.72
CA SER A 54 -1.88 41.52 -19.82
C SER A 54 -2.40 41.77 -21.26
N LEU A 55 -3.59 42.35 -21.56
CA LEU A 55 -4.24 43.64 -21.19
C LEU A 55 -5.76 43.65 -21.62
N PRO A 56 -6.55 44.73 -21.35
CA PRO A 56 -8.01 44.73 -21.20
C PRO A 56 -8.80 45.41 -22.34
N SER A 57 -10.13 45.26 -22.33
CA SER A 57 -11.05 46.17 -23.04
C SER A 57 -12.32 46.46 -22.23
N LYS A 58 -12.62 47.75 -22.07
CA LYS A 58 -13.82 48.31 -21.43
C LYS A 58 -15.05 48.21 -22.35
N GLY A 59 -16.20 47.90 -21.77
CA GLY A 59 -17.52 48.07 -22.40
C GLY A 59 -18.56 48.35 -21.32
N PHE A 60 -18.99 49.61 -21.24
CA PHE A 60 -20.10 50.10 -20.42
C PHE A 60 -21.43 49.78 -21.13
N PHE A 61 -22.38 49.11 -20.48
CA PHE A 61 -23.83 49.31 -20.68
C PHE A 61 -24.63 48.88 -19.44
N SER A 62 -25.74 49.59 -19.25
CA SER A 62 -26.48 49.84 -18.01
C SER A 62 -27.38 48.72 -17.50
N THR A 63 -27.39 48.60 -16.17
CA THR A 63 -28.51 48.32 -15.24
C THR A 63 -29.79 47.71 -15.81
N GLN A 64 -30.07 46.45 -15.46
CA GLN A 64 -31.32 46.09 -14.81
C GLN A 64 -31.10 45.07 -13.69
N ASN A 65 -31.69 45.43 -12.56
CA ASN A 65 -31.65 44.81 -11.26
C ASN A 65 -32.55 43.57 -11.25
N ARG A 66 -31.96 42.37 -11.20
CA ARG A 66 -32.64 41.16 -10.71
C ARG A 66 -31.68 40.37 -9.83
N ASN A 67 -31.92 40.48 -8.55
CA ASN A 67 -31.29 39.73 -7.49
C ASN A 67 -32.11 38.45 -7.26
N PRO A 68 -31.56 37.26 -7.52
CA PRO A 68 -31.84 36.11 -6.70
C PRO A 68 -30.62 35.90 -5.81
N GLN A 69 -30.77 36.25 -4.53
CA GLN A 69 -29.88 35.76 -3.48
C GLN A 69 -30.08 34.25 -3.36
N THR A 70 -29.55 33.48 -4.30
CA THR A 70 -29.12 32.12 -4.00
C THR A 70 -27.85 32.29 -3.17
N ARG A 71 -28.02 32.36 -1.85
CA ARG A 71 -26.94 32.01 -0.93
C ARG A 71 -26.55 30.59 -1.31
N ALA A 72 -25.55 30.43 -2.17
CA ALA A 72 -24.81 29.19 -2.24
C ALA A 72 -24.43 28.90 -0.79
N SER A 73 -24.98 27.84 -0.23
CA SER A 73 -24.56 27.33 1.05
C SER A 73 -23.06 27.13 0.96
N LEU A 74 -22.30 28.05 1.55
CA LEU A 74 -20.88 27.91 1.79
C LEU A 74 -20.70 26.85 2.87
N SER A 75 -21.19 25.63 2.63
CA SER A 75 -20.69 24.47 3.34
C SER A 75 -19.21 24.38 2.96
N PRO A 76 -18.30 24.27 3.95
CA PRO A 76 -16.91 23.98 3.63
C PRO A 76 -16.88 22.75 2.70
N PRO A 77 -15.96 22.72 1.71
CA PRO A 77 -15.82 21.54 0.86
C PRO A 77 -15.62 20.32 1.77
N SER A 78 -16.53 19.35 1.68
CA SER A 78 -16.41 18.11 2.43
C SER A 78 -15.17 17.37 1.95
N GLY A 79 -14.41 16.80 2.88
CA GLY A 79 -13.35 15.87 2.51
C GLY A 79 -13.92 14.61 1.86
N GLU A 80 -13.02 13.76 1.38
CA GLU A 80 -13.36 12.48 0.76
C GLU A 80 -12.41 11.40 1.28
N ILE A 81 -12.90 10.17 1.43
CA ILE A 81 -12.10 9.02 1.83
C ILE A 81 -12.12 7.97 0.72
N HIS A 82 -10.94 7.61 0.21
CA HIS A 82 -10.78 6.57 -0.80
C HIS A 82 -9.88 5.45 -0.31
N VAL A 83 -10.35 4.22 -0.38
CA VAL A 83 -9.62 3.06 0.14
C VAL A 83 -9.17 2.15 -1.01
N ILE A 84 -7.89 1.81 -1.02
CA ILE A 84 -7.23 0.88 -1.94
C ILE A 84 -6.82 -0.36 -1.14
N LEU A 85 -7.55 -1.44 -1.37
CA LEU A 85 -7.40 -2.72 -0.69
C LEU A 85 -6.77 -3.78 -1.59
N GLY A 86 -6.35 -4.90 -0.99
CA GLY A 86 -5.94 -6.10 -1.70
C GLY A 86 -4.76 -6.80 -1.05
N PRO A 87 -4.41 -8.01 -1.53
CA PRO A 87 -3.33 -8.79 -0.95
C PRO A 87 -1.98 -8.11 -1.16
N MET A 88 -0.94 -8.62 -0.48
CA MET A 88 0.44 -8.31 -0.84
C MET A 88 0.67 -8.54 -2.35
N PHE A 89 1.57 -7.75 -2.94
CA PHE A 89 1.92 -7.80 -4.36
C PHE A 89 0.81 -7.39 -5.34
N ALA A 90 -0.31 -6.82 -4.86
CA ALA A 90 -1.38 -6.31 -5.72
C ALA A 90 -1.12 -4.89 -6.28
N GLY A 91 0.01 -4.25 -5.95
CA GLY A 91 0.35 -2.90 -6.42
C GLY A 91 -0.38 -1.76 -5.70
N LYS A 92 -0.77 -1.95 -4.42
CA LYS A 92 -1.47 -0.93 -3.61
C LYS A 92 -0.67 0.37 -3.49
N THR A 93 0.56 0.29 -3.00
CA THR A 93 1.49 1.42 -2.90
C THR A 93 1.68 2.12 -4.24
N THR A 94 1.87 1.37 -5.33
CA THR A 94 1.99 1.96 -6.68
C THR A 94 0.73 2.72 -7.10
N THR A 95 -0.45 2.18 -6.82
CA THR A 95 -1.73 2.81 -7.13
C THR A 95 -1.93 4.08 -6.31
N LEU A 96 -1.60 4.04 -5.01
CA LEU A 96 -1.60 5.21 -4.12
C LEU A 96 -0.68 6.30 -4.65
N LEU A 97 0.59 5.98 -4.94
CA LEU A 97 1.56 6.97 -5.41
C LEU A 97 1.15 7.59 -6.75
N ARG A 98 0.62 6.80 -7.69
CA ARG A 98 0.11 7.32 -8.96
C ARG A 98 -1.04 8.30 -8.75
N ARG A 99 -1.96 8.00 -7.83
CA ARG A 99 -3.07 8.91 -7.51
C ARG A 99 -2.58 10.19 -6.84
N ILE A 100 -1.69 10.09 -5.86
CA ILE A 100 -1.08 11.26 -5.20
C ILE A 100 -0.33 12.15 -6.20
N GLN A 101 0.42 11.55 -7.11
CA GLN A 101 1.13 12.30 -8.16
C GLN A 101 0.15 13.02 -9.09
N SER A 102 -0.96 12.37 -9.47
CA SER A 102 -2.00 13.01 -10.28
C SER A 102 -2.60 14.22 -9.56
N GLU A 103 -2.92 14.12 -8.26
CA GLU A 103 -3.42 15.24 -7.46
C GLU A 103 -2.41 16.39 -7.40
N SER A 104 -1.12 16.08 -7.22
CA SER A 104 -0.05 17.08 -7.22
C SER A 104 0.12 17.75 -8.58
N CYS A 105 0.04 17.00 -9.69
CA CYS A 105 0.07 17.56 -11.05
C CYS A 105 -1.13 18.48 -11.33
N ASN A 106 -2.26 18.26 -10.66
CA ASN A 106 -3.43 19.15 -10.69
C ASN A 106 -3.30 20.37 -9.76
N GLY A 107 -2.12 20.60 -9.17
CA GLY A 107 -1.82 21.76 -8.34
C GLY A 107 -2.27 21.66 -6.88
N ARG A 108 -2.70 20.47 -6.44
CA ARG A 108 -3.09 20.24 -5.04
C ARG A 108 -1.86 19.95 -4.17
N ASN A 109 -1.88 20.43 -2.93
CA ASN A 109 -0.84 20.16 -1.95
C ASN A 109 -1.05 18.76 -1.37
N VAL A 110 -0.04 17.91 -1.50
CA VAL A 110 -0.13 16.50 -1.11
C VAL A 110 0.89 16.14 -0.03
N ALA A 111 0.51 15.20 0.84
CA ALA A 111 1.44 14.53 1.75
C ALA A 111 1.24 13.01 1.69
N ILE A 112 2.32 12.26 1.92
CA ILE A 112 2.24 10.79 2.04
C ILE A 112 2.78 10.37 3.40
N ILE A 113 2.04 9.51 4.08
CA ILE A 113 2.36 8.94 5.37
C ILE A 113 2.58 7.44 5.20
N LYS A 114 3.58 6.89 5.89
CA LYS A 114 3.77 5.44 6.03
C LYS A 114 3.99 5.08 7.49
N SER A 115 3.65 3.85 7.87
CA SER A 115 4.00 3.35 9.20
C SER A 115 5.52 3.15 9.30
N ASN A 116 6.09 3.54 10.43
CA ASN A 116 7.49 3.23 10.74
C ASN A 116 7.71 1.75 11.12
N LYS A 117 6.64 0.98 11.36
CA LYS A 117 6.70 -0.47 11.57
C LYS A 117 7.14 -1.20 10.29
N ASP A 118 6.84 -0.64 9.12
CA ASP A 118 7.29 -1.20 7.85
C ASP A 118 8.69 -0.70 7.46
N THR A 119 9.68 -1.52 7.77
CA THR A 119 11.10 -1.30 7.49
C THR A 119 11.59 -1.94 6.19
N ARG A 120 10.71 -2.56 5.39
CA ARG A 120 11.09 -3.26 4.14
C ARG A 120 11.65 -2.32 3.07
N TYR A 121 11.19 -1.07 3.10
CA TYR A 121 11.64 0.01 2.25
C TYR A 121 12.05 1.18 3.17
N GLY A 122 13.14 1.88 2.83
CA GLY A 122 13.75 2.93 3.66
C GLY A 122 12.76 3.91 4.31
N LEU A 123 13.15 4.48 5.46
CA LEU A 123 12.27 5.31 6.29
C LEU A 123 11.82 6.59 5.56
N ASP A 124 12.68 7.16 4.71
CA ASP A 124 12.47 8.52 4.16
C ASP A 124 11.90 8.56 2.72
N SER A 125 11.68 7.39 2.09
CA SER A 125 11.10 7.35 0.75
C SER A 125 10.32 6.08 0.50
N ILE A 126 9.11 6.21 -0.05
CA ILE A 126 8.40 5.09 -0.66
C ILE A 126 8.98 4.92 -2.06
N VAL A 127 9.65 3.79 -2.28
CA VAL A 127 10.14 3.38 -3.59
C VAL A 127 9.14 2.39 -4.15
N THR A 128 8.48 2.75 -5.25
CA THR A 128 7.71 1.76 -6.01
C THR A 128 8.64 0.86 -6.81
N HIS A 129 8.17 -0.33 -7.15
CA HIS A 129 8.89 -1.23 -8.07
C HIS A 129 9.21 -0.56 -9.41
N ASP A 130 8.42 0.44 -9.82
CA ASP A 130 8.60 1.23 -11.04
C ASP A 130 9.65 2.36 -10.89
N GLY A 131 10.34 2.47 -9.75
CA GLY A 131 11.44 3.41 -9.52
C GLY A 131 11.02 4.83 -9.11
N MET A 132 9.73 5.12 -8.97
CA MET A 132 9.27 6.43 -8.47
C MET A 132 9.53 6.55 -6.96
N LYS A 133 10.14 7.68 -6.57
CA LYS A 133 10.38 8.05 -5.17
C LYS A 133 9.63 9.34 -4.86
N LEU A 134 8.71 9.27 -3.90
CA LEU A 134 8.08 10.45 -3.32
C LEU A 134 8.48 10.57 -1.84
N PRO A 135 8.75 11.78 -1.34
CA PRO A 135 9.04 11.98 0.08
C PRO A 135 7.83 11.55 0.90
N CYS A 136 8.08 10.81 1.99
CA CYS A 136 7.03 10.31 2.86
C CYS A 136 7.36 10.56 4.33
N TRP A 137 6.32 10.63 5.16
CA TRP A 137 6.43 10.79 6.60
C TRP A 137 6.28 9.43 7.27
N ALA A 138 7.40 8.85 7.70
CA ALA A 138 7.39 7.64 8.51
C ALA A 138 7.06 7.99 9.98
N ILE A 139 5.88 7.58 10.44
CA ILE A 139 5.39 7.89 11.80
C ILE A 139 4.80 6.64 12.48
N PRO A 140 4.83 6.57 13.82
CA PRO A 140 4.25 5.43 14.56
C PRO A 140 2.72 5.50 14.68
N ASN A 141 2.14 6.70 14.65
CA ASN A 141 0.70 6.94 14.78
C ASN A 141 0.30 8.17 13.96
N LEU A 142 -0.92 8.16 13.43
CA LEU A 142 -1.45 9.21 12.55
C LEU A 142 -1.76 10.49 13.31
N SER A 143 -2.20 10.37 14.56
CA SER A 143 -2.43 11.49 15.50
C SER A 143 -1.21 12.40 15.68
N SER A 144 0.03 11.89 15.54
CA SER A 144 1.23 12.75 15.60
C SER A 144 1.51 13.54 14.32
N PHE A 145 0.84 13.23 13.21
CA PHE A 145 1.14 13.80 11.90
C PHE A 145 1.00 15.32 11.89
N LYS A 146 -0.15 15.85 12.31
CA LYS A 146 -0.48 17.29 12.32
C LYS A 146 0.58 18.09 13.10
N LYS A 147 0.99 17.58 14.26
CA LYS A 147 2.05 18.18 15.09
C LYS A 147 3.44 18.14 14.43
N LYS A 148 3.82 17.01 13.85
CA LYS A 148 5.14 16.83 13.20
C LYS A 148 5.27 17.61 11.89
N PHE A 149 4.18 17.66 11.13
CA PHE A 149 4.10 18.39 9.87
C PHE A 149 4.04 19.91 10.08
N GLY A 150 3.48 20.33 11.23
CA GLY A 150 3.28 21.72 11.62
C GLY A 150 1.94 22.24 11.14
N GLN A 151 1.19 22.88 12.04
CA GLN A 151 -0.21 23.28 11.81
C GLN A 151 -0.40 24.09 10.52
N GLY A 152 0.36 25.17 10.35
CA GLY A 152 0.23 26.04 9.16
C GLY A 152 0.64 25.37 7.84
N SER A 153 1.43 24.30 7.88
CA SER A 153 1.70 23.46 6.70
C SER A 153 0.53 22.49 6.47
N TYR A 154 0.03 21.87 7.53
CA TYR A 154 -1.08 20.92 7.48
C TYR A 154 -2.34 21.56 6.92
N ASP A 155 -2.65 22.79 7.34
CA ASP A 155 -3.84 23.54 6.89
C ASP A 155 -3.84 23.73 5.37
N LYS A 156 -2.66 23.82 4.75
CA LYS A 156 -2.50 23.97 3.29
C LYS A 156 -2.61 22.66 2.51
N LEU A 157 -2.55 21.50 3.17
CA LEU A 157 -2.70 20.22 2.49
C LEU A 157 -4.11 20.07 1.92
N ASP A 158 -4.21 19.52 0.73
CA ASP A 158 -5.49 19.17 0.12
C ASP A 158 -5.71 17.66 0.14
N VAL A 159 -4.63 16.88 0.01
CA VAL A 159 -4.67 15.41 -0.10
C VAL A 159 -3.64 14.75 0.81
N ILE A 160 -4.06 13.71 1.53
CA ILE A 160 -3.22 12.90 2.41
C ILE A 160 -3.28 11.45 1.96
N GLY A 161 -2.14 10.92 1.51
CA GLY A 161 -1.97 9.50 1.22
C GLY A 161 -1.47 8.74 2.45
N ILE A 162 -2.06 7.59 2.77
CA ILE A 162 -1.64 6.71 3.86
C ILE A 162 -1.30 5.35 3.28
N ASP A 163 -0.04 4.93 3.38
CA ASP A 163 0.39 3.59 2.96
C ASP A 163 0.56 2.65 4.16
N GLU A 164 0.39 1.35 3.89
CA GLU A 164 0.43 0.27 4.88
C GLU A 164 -0.48 0.54 6.09
N ALA A 165 -1.71 0.99 5.78
CA ALA A 165 -2.66 1.51 6.75
C ALA A 165 -3.08 0.52 7.85
N GLN A 166 -2.93 -0.79 7.62
CA GLN A 166 -3.22 -1.82 8.60
C GLN A 166 -2.35 -1.76 9.87
N PHE A 167 -1.27 -0.97 9.85
CA PHE A 167 -0.40 -0.77 11.01
C PHE A 167 -0.79 0.42 11.90
N PHE A 168 -1.83 1.19 11.53
CA PHE A 168 -2.30 2.34 12.29
C PHE A 168 -3.61 2.02 13.02
N ASP A 169 -3.53 1.91 14.34
CA ASP A 169 -4.71 1.68 15.18
C ASP A 169 -5.64 2.91 15.23
N ASP A 170 -5.07 4.12 15.04
CA ASP A 170 -5.76 5.41 15.04
C ASP A 170 -6.27 5.84 13.65
N LEU A 171 -6.37 4.91 12.69
CA LEU A 171 -6.81 5.17 11.31
C LEU A 171 -8.24 5.73 11.22
N TYR A 172 -9.17 5.15 11.98
CA TYR A 172 -10.58 5.56 11.95
C TYR A 172 -10.73 7.02 12.38
N ASP A 173 -10.21 7.37 13.56
CA ASP A 173 -10.30 8.71 14.11
C ASP A 173 -9.59 9.74 13.22
N PHE A 174 -8.42 9.38 12.68
CA PHE A 174 -7.70 10.24 11.75
C PHE A 174 -8.51 10.52 10.47
N CYS A 175 -9.15 9.50 9.89
CA CYS A 175 -9.96 9.68 8.69
C CYS A 175 -11.16 10.60 8.95
N CYS A 176 -11.88 10.40 10.06
CA CYS A 176 -12.98 11.27 10.47
C CYS A 176 -12.51 12.73 10.66
N GLU A 177 -11.43 12.97 11.41
CA GLU A 177 -10.92 14.33 11.62
C GLU A 177 -10.48 14.97 10.29
N ALA A 178 -9.67 14.26 9.51
CA ALA A 178 -9.09 14.80 8.28
C ALA A 178 -10.16 15.09 7.21
N ALA A 179 -11.12 14.18 7.01
CA ALA A 179 -12.13 14.34 5.96
C ALA A 179 -13.33 15.19 6.42
N ASP A 180 -13.93 14.86 7.57
CA ASP A 180 -15.20 15.46 7.99
C ASP A 180 -15.00 16.86 8.60
N ILE A 181 -13.88 17.09 9.27
CA ILE A 181 -13.61 18.34 10.01
C ILE A 181 -12.64 19.23 9.22
N ASP A 182 -11.51 18.68 8.78
CA ASP A 182 -10.45 19.46 8.13
C ASP A 182 -10.64 19.60 6.60
N GLY A 183 -11.63 18.92 6.01
CA GLY A 183 -11.97 19.03 4.58
C GLY A 183 -10.92 18.46 3.62
N LYS A 184 -10.14 17.46 4.05
CA LYS A 184 -9.04 16.86 3.28
C LYS A 184 -9.52 15.65 2.48
N THR A 185 -8.93 15.42 1.31
CA THR A 185 -9.06 14.13 0.61
C THR A 185 -8.06 13.15 1.20
N VAL A 186 -8.52 12.02 1.74
CA VAL A 186 -7.69 10.96 2.31
C VAL A 186 -7.69 9.74 1.39
N ILE A 187 -6.50 9.30 0.94
CA ILE A 187 -6.34 8.11 0.10
C ILE A 187 -5.57 7.06 0.91
N VAL A 188 -6.25 5.99 1.29
CA VAL A 188 -5.74 4.96 2.18
C VAL A 188 -5.39 3.71 1.37
N ALA A 189 -4.19 3.17 1.54
CA ALA A 189 -3.76 1.90 0.98
C ALA A 189 -3.40 0.93 2.11
N GLY A 190 -4.01 -0.27 2.09
CA GLY A 190 -3.81 -1.24 3.17
C GLY A 190 -4.22 -2.66 2.79
N LEU A 191 -3.78 -3.62 3.59
CA LEU A 191 -4.25 -5.00 3.51
C LEU A 191 -5.70 -5.09 4.02
N ASP A 192 -6.56 -5.77 3.28
CA ASP A 192 -7.94 -6.06 3.72
C ASP A 192 -8.01 -7.27 4.66
N GLY A 193 -6.96 -8.08 4.71
CA GLY A 193 -6.84 -9.14 5.70
C GLY A 193 -5.41 -9.63 5.89
N ASP A 194 -5.19 -10.28 7.03
CA ASP A 194 -3.93 -10.92 7.39
C ASP A 194 -3.71 -12.24 6.64
N TYR A 195 -2.61 -12.93 6.97
CA TYR A 195 -2.28 -14.23 6.37
C TYR A 195 -3.28 -15.35 6.70
N LEU A 196 -4.19 -15.11 7.65
CA LEU A 196 -5.28 -16.00 8.07
C LEU A 196 -6.65 -15.59 7.47
N ARG A 197 -6.69 -14.56 6.62
CA ARG A 197 -7.92 -13.92 6.09
C ARG A 197 -8.81 -13.30 7.16
N ARG A 198 -8.23 -12.89 8.28
CA ARG A 198 -8.91 -12.10 9.32
C ARG A 198 -8.64 -10.63 9.09
N ASN A 199 -9.41 -9.77 9.73
CA ASN A 199 -9.19 -8.32 9.70
C ASN A 199 -7.75 -8.00 10.12
N PHE A 200 -7.10 -7.07 9.41
CA PHE A 200 -5.77 -6.57 9.77
C PHE A 200 -5.88 -5.09 10.10
N GLY A 201 -5.73 -4.77 11.38
CA GLY A 201 -5.88 -3.40 11.88
C GLY A 201 -7.27 -2.84 11.59
N SER A 202 -7.35 -1.52 11.48
CA SER A 202 -8.62 -0.79 11.36
C SER A 202 -9.00 -0.46 9.90
N VAL A 203 -8.36 -1.09 8.91
CA VAL A 203 -8.59 -0.76 7.47
C VAL A 203 -10.02 -1.07 7.03
N LEU A 204 -10.62 -2.14 7.56
CA LEU A 204 -12.01 -2.47 7.23
C LEU A 204 -13.01 -1.57 7.96
N ASP A 205 -12.62 -0.98 9.09
CA ASP A 205 -13.50 -0.14 9.92
C ASP A 205 -13.78 1.21 9.25
N ILE A 206 -12.91 1.66 8.35
CA ILE A 206 -13.11 2.88 7.56
C ILE A 206 -13.91 2.67 6.26
N ILE A 207 -14.28 1.42 5.91
CA ILE A 207 -15.09 1.15 4.72
C ILE A 207 -16.44 1.87 4.75
N PRO A 208 -17.19 1.91 5.86
CA PRO A 208 -18.44 2.66 5.94
C PRO A 208 -18.28 4.18 5.77
N LEU A 209 -17.07 4.71 6.01
CA LEU A 209 -16.74 6.13 5.84
C LEU A 209 -16.32 6.46 4.40
N ALA A 210 -16.00 5.45 3.58
CA ALA A 210 -15.31 5.65 2.31
C ALA A 210 -16.26 6.00 1.16
N ASP A 211 -15.95 7.10 0.44
CA ASP A 211 -16.57 7.48 -0.83
C ASP A 211 -16.24 6.49 -1.95
N SER A 212 -15.08 5.83 -1.89
CA SER A 212 -14.75 4.77 -2.83
C SER A 212 -13.90 3.67 -2.21
N VAL A 213 -14.17 2.42 -2.57
CA VAL A 213 -13.36 1.26 -2.19
C VAL A 213 -12.93 0.48 -3.43
N THR A 214 -11.63 0.37 -3.64
CA THR A 214 -11.02 -0.37 -4.75
C THR A 214 -10.25 -1.56 -4.22
N LYS A 215 -10.71 -2.78 -4.52
CA LYS A 215 -9.98 -4.01 -4.18
C LYS A 215 -9.14 -4.51 -5.35
N LEU A 216 -7.84 -4.29 -5.25
CA LEU A 216 -6.85 -4.78 -6.21
C LEU A 216 -6.65 -6.29 -6.10
N THR A 217 -6.16 -6.88 -7.18
CA THR A 217 -5.82 -8.31 -7.25
C THR A 217 -4.40 -8.49 -7.73
N ALA A 218 -3.68 -9.42 -7.11
CA ALA A 218 -2.37 -9.86 -7.58
C ALA A 218 -2.50 -11.02 -8.59
N ARG A 219 -1.37 -11.60 -9.00
CA ARG A 219 -1.31 -12.86 -9.74
C ARG A 219 -0.93 -13.99 -8.79
N CYS A 220 -1.64 -15.10 -8.85
CA CYS A 220 -1.37 -16.26 -8.01
C CYS A 220 -0.02 -16.86 -8.40
N GLU A 221 0.88 -16.98 -7.43
CA GLU A 221 2.23 -17.48 -7.68
C GLU A 221 2.24 -18.96 -8.13
N ILE A 222 1.19 -19.72 -7.78
CA ILE A 222 1.08 -21.14 -8.14
C ILE A 222 0.46 -21.36 -9.54
N CYS A 223 -0.55 -20.59 -9.94
CA CYS A 223 -1.29 -20.84 -11.18
C CYS A 223 -1.52 -19.64 -12.10
N GLY A 224 -1.01 -18.45 -11.78
CA GLY A 224 -1.13 -17.24 -12.61
C GLY A 224 -2.53 -16.58 -12.64
N ASN A 225 -3.57 -17.24 -12.11
CA ASN A 225 -4.92 -16.66 -11.98
C ASN A 225 -4.94 -15.48 -11.01
N ARG A 226 -6.06 -14.74 -10.96
CA ARG A 226 -6.21 -13.63 -9.99
C ARG A 226 -6.04 -14.13 -8.55
N ALA A 227 -5.17 -13.47 -7.81
CA ALA A 227 -4.93 -13.70 -6.40
C ALA A 227 -5.63 -12.63 -5.57
N PHE A 228 -6.30 -13.08 -4.52
CA PHE A 228 -7.09 -12.25 -3.60
C PHE A 228 -6.58 -12.34 -2.16
N PHE A 229 -5.62 -13.23 -1.89
CA PHE A 229 -5.16 -13.54 -0.55
C PHE A 229 -3.64 -13.56 -0.50
N THR A 230 -3.12 -13.25 0.68
CA THR A 230 -1.71 -13.46 1.03
C THR A 230 -1.61 -14.74 1.83
N LEU A 231 -0.74 -15.64 1.41
CA LEU A 231 -0.41 -16.87 2.13
C LEU A 231 1.01 -16.72 2.71
N ARG A 232 1.15 -17.00 4.01
CA ARG A 232 2.47 -17.10 4.67
C ARG A 232 3.08 -18.46 4.37
N LYS A 233 4.35 -18.48 3.97
CA LYS A 233 5.12 -19.69 3.63
C LYS A 233 5.84 -20.28 4.83
N THR A 234 6.10 -19.46 5.84
CA THR A 234 6.86 -19.81 7.04
C THR A 234 5.94 -20.20 8.21
N GLN A 235 6.51 -20.73 9.30
CA GLN A 235 5.74 -21.34 10.39
C GLN A 235 5.41 -20.40 11.55
N GLU A 236 5.97 -19.20 11.58
CA GLU A 236 5.75 -18.20 12.62
C GLU A 236 4.26 -17.84 12.71
N LYS A 237 3.76 -17.67 13.94
CA LYS A 237 2.34 -17.46 14.23
C LYS A 237 1.97 -15.99 14.46
N GLU A 238 2.95 -15.12 14.67
CA GLU A 238 2.75 -13.69 14.92
C GLU A 238 2.02 -13.03 13.75
N THR A 239 0.98 -12.23 14.02
CA THR A 239 0.22 -11.56 12.96
C THR A 239 1.09 -10.54 12.21
N GLU A 240 1.79 -9.69 12.97
CA GLU A 240 2.72 -8.68 12.44
C GLU A 240 4.13 -9.28 12.27
N LEU A 241 4.36 -9.98 11.16
CA LEU A 241 5.70 -10.40 10.75
C LEU A 241 6.10 -9.62 9.48
N ILE A 242 7.07 -8.72 9.61
CA ILE A 242 7.58 -7.91 8.51
C ILE A 242 8.39 -8.81 7.56
N GLY A 243 7.92 -8.92 6.32
CA GLY A 243 8.55 -9.77 5.31
C GLY A 243 8.07 -9.44 3.90
N GLY A 244 8.83 -9.91 2.91
CA GLY A 244 8.55 -9.71 1.50
C GLY A 244 8.13 -11.03 0.83
N ALA A 245 8.61 -11.23 -0.39
CA ALA A 245 8.37 -12.43 -1.19
C ALA A 245 9.05 -13.68 -0.62
N ASP A 246 9.95 -13.55 0.34
CA ASP A 246 10.57 -14.65 1.08
C ASP A 246 9.59 -15.29 2.07
N VAL A 247 8.78 -14.47 2.76
CA VAL A 247 7.81 -14.93 3.78
C VAL A 247 6.42 -15.16 3.20
N TYR A 248 6.01 -14.35 2.22
CA TYR A 248 4.63 -14.30 1.76
C TYR A 248 4.52 -14.53 0.25
N MET A 249 3.38 -15.09 -0.18
CA MET A 249 3.02 -15.20 -1.60
C MET A 249 1.56 -14.85 -1.85
N PRO A 250 1.22 -14.23 -3.00
CA PRO A 250 -0.15 -13.99 -3.41
C PRO A 250 -0.77 -15.28 -3.99
N VAL A 251 -1.97 -15.63 -3.54
CA VAL A 251 -2.66 -16.85 -3.98
C VAL A 251 -4.15 -16.65 -4.30
N CYS A 252 -4.66 -17.50 -5.19
CA CYS A 252 -6.09 -17.61 -5.44
C CYS A 252 -6.79 -18.35 -4.29
N ARG A 253 -8.12 -18.41 -4.32
CA ARG A 253 -8.92 -19.04 -3.25
C ARG A 253 -8.57 -20.50 -3.04
N GLN A 254 -8.48 -21.26 -4.13
CA GLN A 254 -8.17 -22.70 -4.12
C GLN A 254 -6.80 -22.95 -3.50
N HIS A 255 -5.76 -22.26 -3.98
CA HIS A 255 -4.40 -22.45 -3.51
C HIS A 255 -4.15 -21.99 -2.08
N TYR A 256 -4.88 -20.99 -1.60
CA TYR A 256 -4.85 -20.68 -0.17
C TYR A 256 -5.42 -21.83 0.66
N VAL A 257 -6.60 -22.37 0.29
CA VAL A 257 -7.26 -23.43 1.07
C VAL A 257 -6.41 -24.70 1.05
N SER A 258 -5.92 -25.12 -0.11
CA SER A 258 -5.03 -26.28 -0.20
C SER A 258 -3.68 -26.04 0.47
N GLY A 259 -3.12 -24.83 0.34
CA GLY A 259 -1.86 -24.45 0.97
C GLY A 259 -1.91 -24.50 2.50
N GLN A 260 -3.02 -24.04 3.09
CA GLN A 260 -3.24 -24.12 4.54
C GLN A 260 -3.28 -25.58 5.03
N VAL A 261 -3.93 -26.48 4.28
CA VAL A 261 -3.94 -27.92 4.62
C VAL A 261 -2.53 -28.51 4.62
N VAL A 262 -1.71 -28.16 3.62
CA VAL A 262 -0.33 -28.63 3.52
C VAL A 262 0.53 -28.09 4.67
N ILE A 263 0.40 -26.80 4.99
CA ILE A 263 1.16 -26.17 6.09
C ILE A 263 0.78 -26.80 7.43
N GLU A 264 -0.51 -27.03 7.68
CA GLU A 264 -0.97 -27.61 8.93
C GLU A 264 -0.54 -29.08 9.06
N ALA A 265 -0.63 -29.87 7.98
CA ALA A 265 -0.13 -31.24 7.96
C ALA A 265 1.39 -31.29 8.20
N ALA A 266 2.17 -30.39 7.58
CA ALA A 266 3.60 -30.30 7.82
C ALA A 266 3.92 -29.93 9.28
N ARG A 267 3.13 -29.04 9.88
CA ARG A 267 3.26 -28.68 11.31
C ARG A 267 3.01 -29.87 12.22
N THR A 268 1.93 -30.64 12.00
CA THR A 268 1.63 -31.83 12.81
C THR A 268 2.78 -32.84 12.79
N VAL A 269 3.41 -33.07 11.63
CA VAL A 269 4.56 -33.98 11.50
C VAL A 269 5.81 -33.47 12.22
N VAL A 270 6.05 -32.15 12.20
CA VAL A 270 7.19 -31.55 12.91
C VAL A 270 6.97 -31.60 14.43
N GLU A 271 5.74 -31.37 14.89
CA GLU A 271 5.39 -31.44 16.30
C GLU A 271 5.46 -32.88 16.83
N SER A 272 4.98 -33.89 16.09
CA SER A 272 5.06 -35.30 16.50
C SER A 272 6.51 -35.78 16.65
N ARG A 273 7.41 -35.36 15.74
CA ARG A 273 8.85 -35.68 15.83
C ARG A 273 9.56 -34.98 17.01
N LYS A 274 9.11 -33.79 17.41
CA LYS A 274 9.64 -33.09 18.60
C LYS A 274 9.22 -33.77 19.91
N VAL A 275 8.07 -34.45 19.93
CA VAL A 275 7.60 -35.22 21.09
C VAL A 275 8.39 -36.53 21.23
N GLU A 276 8.65 -37.23 20.13
CA GLU A 276 9.46 -38.47 20.13
C GLU A 276 10.93 -38.24 20.51
N CYS A 277 11.48 -37.05 20.25
CA CYS A 277 12.86 -36.72 20.57
C CYS A 277 13.07 -36.18 22.01
N ARG A 278 12.01 -36.11 22.82
CA ARG A 278 12.03 -35.57 24.21
C ARG A 278 11.81 -36.62 25.31
N THR A 279 11.77 -37.91 24.98
CA THR A 279 11.78 -38.96 26.01
C THR A 279 13.13 -38.97 26.75
N PRO A 280 13.19 -38.73 28.07
CA PRO A 280 14.42 -38.84 28.84
C PRO A 280 14.80 -40.31 29.05
N ALA A 281 16.11 -40.58 29.02
CA ALA A 281 16.70 -41.79 29.58
C ALA A 281 16.71 -41.73 31.12
#